data_AF-A0A7V3XET0-F1
#
_entry.id   AF-A0A7V3XET0-F1
#
_cell.length_a   1.000
_cell.length_b   1.000
_cell.length_c   1.000
_cell.angle_alpha   90.00
_cell.angle_beta   90.00
_cell.angle_gamma   90.00
#
_symmetry.space_group_name_H-M   'P 1'
#
loop_
_entity.id
_entity.type
_entity.pdbx_description
1 polymer ?
#
loop_
_entity_poly.entity_id
_entity_poly.type
_entity_poly.pdbx_seq_one_letter_code
_entity_poly.pdbx_strand_id
1 'polypeptide(L)'
;MTAPRIHKRCLLGYLLVVILSVGCTPRELTRAKDLFNQASTFRVSGEDDRAAQAYRESVGAFQKVIAKETKDPRYPGNLQVLAQAYALTAFAQIELGQFDDAEATIEQGSSILLNANPRERELFFVLSGILQTARAAKLNKRGRFQQDVVDLYREAAATFETLRKMPGVEQDSDVLVYALEAEAISYGNIATEYVADFAVNRGASSLDKAIEYLQKAKATCEQLLALIPDKNRPYTQYLLNQYTRELNLAKRRKESLS
;
A
#
# COMPACT_ATOMS: atom_id res chain seq x y z
N MET A 1 9.19 -26.10 17.26
CA MET A 1 9.79 -24.86 16.74
C MET A 1 8.65 -23.96 16.29
N THR A 2 8.31 -22.95 17.09
CA THR A 2 7.20 -22.02 16.82
C THR A 2 7.63 -21.00 15.77
N ALA A 3 6.97 -21.01 14.61
CA ALA A 3 7.17 -20.00 13.57
C ALA A 3 6.95 -18.59 14.17
N PRO A 4 7.83 -17.62 13.86
CA PRO A 4 7.65 -16.26 14.32
C PRO A 4 6.33 -15.72 13.74
N ARG A 5 5.49 -15.12 14.60
CA ARG A 5 4.29 -14.37 14.22
C ARG A 5 4.71 -13.15 13.40
N ILE A 6 5.05 -13.35 12.14
CA ILE A 6 5.32 -12.28 11.19
C ILE A 6 4.02 -11.49 11.07
N HIS A 7 4.09 -10.25 11.52
CA HIS A 7 2.97 -9.36 11.69
C HIS A 7 2.25 -9.10 10.36
N LYS A 8 0.93 -8.95 10.49
CA LYS A 8 -0.11 -8.34 9.63
C LYS A 8 0.30 -7.09 8.81
N ARG A 9 1.46 -7.09 8.14
CA ARG A 9 2.05 -5.92 7.49
C ARG A 9 2.31 -6.22 6.03
N CYS A 10 1.23 -6.22 5.27
CA CYS A 10 1.07 -5.73 3.90
C CYS A 10 -0.34 -6.18 3.46
N LEU A 11 -1.29 -5.27 3.61
CA LEU A 11 -2.70 -5.42 3.18
C LEU A 11 -3.01 -4.46 2.02
N LEU A 12 -1.98 -3.84 1.41
CA LEU A 12 -2.15 -2.89 0.30
C LEU A 12 -2.65 -3.56 -0.99
N GLY A 13 -2.43 -4.87 -1.16
CA GLY A 13 -2.78 -5.57 -2.38
C GLY A 13 -4.27 -5.50 -2.74
N TYR A 14 -5.16 -5.64 -1.75
CA TYR A 14 -6.59 -5.88 -2.00
C TYR A 14 -7.29 -4.70 -2.69
N LEU A 15 -6.81 -3.47 -2.51
CA LEU A 15 -7.53 -2.30 -2.99
C LEU A 15 -7.11 -1.81 -4.38
N LEU A 16 -5.86 -2.04 -4.78
CA LEU A 16 -5.36 -1.53 -6.06
C LEU A 16 -6.08 -2.15 -7.27
N VAL A 17 -6.61 -3.37 -7.11
CA VAL A 17 -7.40 -4.04 -8.13
C VAL A 17 -8.72 -3.31 -8.40
N VAL A 18 -9.32 -2.70 -7.37
CA VAL A 18 -10.58 -1.93 -7.44
C VAL A 18 -10.35 -0.53 -8.01
N ILE A 19 -9.23 0.12 -7.69
CA ILE A 19 -8.98 1.53 -8.03
C ILE A 19 -8.67 1.76 -9.51
N LEU A 20 -8.05 0.79 -10.18
CA LEU A 20 -7.60 0.96 -11.56
C LEU A 20 -8.60 0.34 -12.57
N SER A 21 -9.89 0.30 -12.23
CA SER A 21 -10.92 -0.48 -12.94
C SER A 21 -11.62 0.25 -14.09
N VAL A 22 -11.38 1.54 -14.30
CA VAL A 22 -12.16 2.30 -15.29
C VAL A 22 -11.44 2.35 -16.63
N GLY A 23 -11.83 1.43 -17.51
CA GLY A 23 -11.35 1.32 -18.89
C GLY A 23 -11.59 -0.08 -19.45
N CYS A 24 -11.66 -0.22 -20.77
CA CYS A 24 -11.76 -1.51 -21.45
C CYS A 24 -10.49 -2.33 -21.14
N THR A 25 -10.54 -3.17 -20.10
CA THR A 25 -9.37 -3.89 -19.61
C THR A 25 -9.11 -5.11 -20.50
N PRO A 26 -7.86 -5.34 -20.96
CA PRO A 26 -7.53 -6.54 -21.70
C PRO A 26 -7.86 -7.78 -20.86
N ARG A 27 -8.43 -8.81 -21.49
CA ARG A 27 -8.80 -10.08 -20.83
C ARG A 27 -7.65 -10.70 -20.00
N GLU A 28 -6.41 -10.48 -20.44
CA GLU A 28 -5.20 -10.92 -19.76
C GLU A 28 -4.96 -10.16 -18.44
N LEU A 29 -5.20 -8.84 -18.41
CA LEU A 29 -5.11 -8.04 -17.19
C LEU A 29 -6.20 -8.43 -16.18
N THR A 30 -7.43 -8.65 -16.64
CA THR A 30 -8.53 -9.13 -15.79
C THR A 30 -8.14 -10.44 -15.13
N ARG A 31 -7.64 -11.40 -15.90
CA ARG A 31 -7.18 -12.69 -15.37
C ARG A 31 -6.03 -12.54 -14.35
N ALA A 32 -5.08 -11.65 -14.62
CA ALA A 32 -3.97 -11.40 -13.70
C ALA A 32 -4.45 -10.78 -12.37
N LYS A 33 -5.45 -9.89 -12.44
CA LYS A 33 -6.16 -9.32 -11.28
C LYS A 33 -6.93 -10.37 -10.50
N ASP A 34 -7.61 -11.29 -11.16
CA ASP A 34 -8.35 -12.37 -10.49
C ASP A 34 -7.42 -13.27 -9.66
N LEU A 35 -6.25 -13.65 -10.22
CA LEU A 35 -5.23 -14.40 -9.50
C LEU A 35 -4.70 -13.63 -8.28
N PHE A 36 -4.49 -12.31 -8.43
CA PHE A 36 -4.05 -11.45 -7.34
C PHE A 36 -5.09 -11.38 -6.20
N ASN A 37 -6.37 -11.20 -6.56
CA ASN A 37 -7.48 -11.17 -5.61
C ASN A 37 -7.64 -12.49 -4.88
N GLN A 38 -7.49 -13.60 -5.61
CA GLN A 38 -7.52 -14.94 -5.04
C GLN A 38 -6.38 -15.14 -4.03
N ALA A 39 -5.15 -14.73 -4.37
CA ALA A 39 -4.01 -14.78 -3.47
C ALA A 39 -4.27 -14.00 -2.18
N SER A 40 -4.84 -12.80 -2.31
CA SER A 40 -5.16 -11.94 -1.17
C SER A 40 -6.27 -12.53 -0.30
N THR A 41 -7.24 -13.22 -0.90
CA THR A 41 -8.29 -13.95 -0.17
C THR A 41 -7.69 -15.09 0.66
N PHE A 42 -6.83 -15.92 0.05
CA PHE A 42 -6.11 -16.98 0.78
C PHE A 42 -5.31 -16.43 1.94
N ARG A 43 -4.63 -15.30 1.73
CA ARG A 43 -3.86 -14.65 2.78
C ARG A 43 -4.73 -14.23 3.97
N VAL A 44 -5.86 -13.57 3.71
CA VAL A 44 -6.77 -13.13 4.79
C VAL A 44 -7.34 -14.34 5.55
N SER A 45 -7.55 -15.47 4.86
CA SER A 45 -7.96 -16.73 5.46
C SER A 45 -6.83 -17.51 6.15
N GLY A 46 -5.59 -17.03 6.13
CA GLY A 46 -4.42 -17.68 6.74
C GLY A 46 -3.87 -18.87 5.96
N GLU A 47 -4.23 -19.02 4.69
CA GLU A 47 -3.77 -20.07 3.79
C GLU A 47 -2.48 -19.64 3.06
N ASP A 48 -1.41 -19.44 3.81
CA ASP A 48 -0.19 -18.77 3.34
C ASP A 48 0.47 -19.43 2.12
N ASP A 49 0.53 -20.77 2.07
CA ASP A 49 1.13 -21.49 0.94
C ASP A 49 0.33 -21.31 -0.36
N ARG A 50 -1.01 -21.31 -0.26
CA ARG A 50 -1.90 -21.06 -1.40
C ARG A 50 -1.84 -19.61 -1.84
N ALA A 51 -1.75 -18.69 -0.88
CA ALA A 51 -1.54 -17.28 -1.16
C ALA A 51 -0.22 -17.06 -1.93
N ALA A 52 0.89 -17.63 -1.44
CA ALA A 52 2.19 -17.51 -2.10
C ALA A 52 2.19 -18.09 -3.52
N GLN A 53 1.52 -19.24 -3.74
CA GLN A 53 1.37 -19.80 -5.07
C GLN A 53 0.60 -18.87 -6.01
N ALA A 54 -0.56 -18.37 -5.57
CA ALA A 54 -1.39 -17.48 -6.37
C ALA A 54 -0.71 -16.13 -6.65
N TYR A 55 0.08 -15.59 -5.71
CA TYR A 55 0.90 -14.40 -5.96
C TYR A 55 1.96 -14.65 -7.05
N ARG A 56 2.66 -15.78 -7.03
CA ARG A 56 3.64 -16.13 -8.08
C ARG A 56 2.99 -16.24 -9.46
N GLU A 57 1.82 -16.87 -9.54
CA GLU A 57 1.06 -16.98 -10.79
C GLU A 57 0.60 -15.61 -11.31
N SER A 58 0.15 -14.74 -10.39
CA SER A 58 -0.25 -13.37 -10.70
C SER A 58 0.93 -12.51 -11.22
N VAL A 59 2.11 -12.59 -10.59
CA VAL A 59 3.35 -11.96 -11.08
C VAL A 59 3.63 -12.38 -12.53
N GLY A 60 3.62 -13.69 -12.82
CA GLY A 60 3.87 -14.19 -14.17
C GLY A 60 2.81 -13.73 -15.19
N ALA A 61 1.56 -13.57 -14.76
CA ALA A 61 0.49 -13.06 -15.61
C ALA A 61 0.67 -11.55 -15.91
N PHE A 62 0.98 -10.74 -14.91
CA PHE A 62 1.25 -9.30 -15.11
C PHE A 62 2.50 -9.04 -15.93
N GLN A 63 3.57 -9.82 -15.76
CA GLN A 63 4.77 -9.71 -16.59
C GLN A 63 4.48 -9.97 -18.08
N LYS A 64 3.56 -10.88 -18.40
CA LYS A 64 3.10 -11.10 -19.79
C LYS A 64 2.33 -9.89 -20.32
N VAL A 65 1.49 -9.26 -19.49
CA VAL A 65 0.80 -8.01 -19.85
C VAL A 65 1.83 -6.91 -20.13
N ILE A 66 2.78 -6.70 -19.22
CA ILE A 66 3.87 -5.70 -19.40
C ILE A 66 4.62 -5.95 -20.71
N ALA A 67 5.03 -7.20 -20.98
CA ALA A 67 5.78 -7.53 -22.19
C ALA A 67 5.00 -7.34 -23.49
N LYS A 68 3.67 -7.50 -23.45
CA LYS A 68 2.78 -7.30 -24.61
C LYS A 68 2.51 -5.82 -24.86
N GLU A 69 2.13 -5.09 -23.83
CA GLU A 69 1.78 -3.66 -23.91
C GLU A 69 3.00 -2.79 -24.22
N THR A 70 4.22 -3.24 -23.91
CA THR A 70 5.47 -2.54 -24.30
C THR A 70 5.90 -2.80 -25.74
N LYS A 71 5.30 -3.77 -26.46
CA LYS A 71 5.75 -4.21 -27.79
C LYS A 71 4.73 -4.03 -28.92
N ASP A 72 3.45 -3.73 -28.65
CA ASP A 72 2.43 -3.62 -29.70
C ASP A 72 2.37 -2.20 -30.30
N PRO A 73 2.76 -1.98 -31.57
CA PRO A 73 2.72 -0.65 -32.21
C PRO A 73 1.30 -0.13 -32.47
N ARG A 74 0.24 -0.93 -32.29
CA ARG A 74 -1.16 -0.51 -32.42
C ARG A 74 -1.74 0.09 -31.15
N TYR A 75 -1.05 -0.09 -30.02
CA TYR A 75 -1.42 0.45 -28.71
C TYR A 75 -0.20 1.18 -28.16
N PRO A 76 0.03 2.47 -28.50
CA PRO A 76 1.24 3.21 -28.12
C PRO A 76 1.41 3.48 -26.61
N GLY A 77 0.89 2.62 -25.75
CA GLY A 77 0.95 2.66 -24.30
C GLY A 77 -0.43 2.91 -23.71
N ASN A 78 -1.15 1.86 -23.34
CA ASN A 78 -2.15 2.00 -22.29
C ASN A 78 -1.39 2.13 -20.96
N LEU A 79 -0.86 3.33 -20.72
CA LEU A 79 0.01 3.66 -19.60
C LEU A 79 -0.70 3.41 -18.27
N GLN A 80 -2.02 3.56 -18.25
CA GLN A 80 -2.85 3.11 -17.14
C GLN A 80 -2.73 1.60 -16.91
N VAL A 81 -2.93 0.76 -17.93
CA VAL A 81 -2.77 -0.72 -17.83
C VAL A 81 -1.35 -1.11 -17.39
N LEU A 82 -0.33 -0.48 -17.97
CA LEU A 82 1.06 -0.70 -17.59
C LEU A 82 1.32 -0.33 -16.13
N ALA A 83 0.84 0.82 -15.68
CA ALA A 83 0.97 1.25 -14.28
C ALA A 83 0.32 0.24 -13.33
N GLN A 84 -0.87 -0.27 -13.64
CA GLN A 84 -1.50 -1.30 -12.80
C GLN A 84 -0.67 -2.58 -12.79
N ALA A 85 -0.19 -3.03 -13.96
CA ALA A 85 0.58 -4.25 -14.05
C ALA A 85 1.89 -4.15 -13.26
N TYR A 86 2.63 -3.03 -13.36
CA TYR A 86 3.82 -2.78 -12.55
C TYR A 86 3.51 -2.71 -11.06
N ALA A 87 2.49 -1.95 -10.66
CA ALA A 87 2.11 -1.80 -9.27
C ALA A 87 1.69 -3.14 -8.64
N LEU A 88 0.81 -3.90 -9.31
CA LEU A 88 0.31 -5.19 -8.81
C LEU A 88 1.39 -6.27 -8.83
N THR A 89 2.31 -6.25 -9.79
CA THR A 89 3.50 -7.12 -9.78
C THR A 89 4.37 -6.82 -8.57
N ALA A 90 4.67 -5.54 -8.33
CA ALA A 90 5.48 -5.11 -7.20
C ALA A 90 4.84 -5.46 -5.86
N PHE A 91 3.51 -5.31 -5.73
CA PHE A 91 2.80 -5.78 -4.55
C PHE A 91 2.95 -7.28 -4.36
N ALA A 92 2.67 -8.08 -5.38
CA ALA A 92 2.80 -9.52 -5.27
C ALA A 92 4.24 -9.94 -4.90
N GLN A 93 5.26 -9.22 -5.38
CA GLN A 93 6.65 -9.42 -4.99
C GLN A 93 6.92 -9.04 -3.52
N ILE A 94 6.41 -7.89 -3.04
CA ILE A 94 6.46 -7.51 -1.62
C ILE A 94 5.81 -8.58 -0.75
N GLU A 95 4.65 -9.08 -1.18
CA GLU A 95 3.90 -10.14 -0.52
C GLU A 95 4.63 -11.48 -0.47
N LEU A 96 5.55 -11.72 -1.40
CA LEU A 96 6.44 -12.86 -1.45
C LEU A 96 7.78 -12.61 -0.73
N GLY A 97 7.99 -11.41 -0.18
CA GLY A 97 9.26 -10.99 0.42
C GLY A 97 10.38 -10.71 -0.60
N GLN A 98 10.04 -10.63 -1.88
CA GLN A 98 10.92 -10.33 -3.01
C GLN A 98 11.11 -8.82 -3.17
N PHE A 99 11.62 -8.17 -2.12
CA PHE A 99 11.68 -6.70 -2.07
C PHE A 99 12.60 -6.08 -3.13
N ASP A 100 13.70 -6.75 -3.47
CA ASP A 100 14.63 -6.27 -4.52
C ASP A 100 13.96 -6.31 -5.90
N ASP A 101 13.22 -7.38 -6.20
CA ASP A 101 12.46 -7.50 -7.44
C ASP A 101 11.31 -6.49 -7.51
N ALA A 102 10.65 -6.24 -6.37
CA ALA A 102 9.60 -5.21 -6.26
C ALA A 102 10.14 -3.81 -6.54
N GLU A 103 11.29 -3.46 -5.94
CA GLU A 103 11.97 -2.19 -6.16
C GLU A 103 12.32 -2.00 -7.64
N ALA A 104 12.98 -2.99 -8.26
CA ALA A 104 13.32 -2.96 -9.68
C ALA A 104 12.08 -2.83 -10.59
N THR A 105 11.00 -3.55 -10.26
CA THR A 105 9.72 -3.50 -11.00
C THR A 105 9.10 -2.10 -10.93
N ILE A 106 9.10 -1.47 -9.77
CA ILE A 106 8.55 -0.13 -9.59
C ILE A 106 9.41 0.92 -10.28
N GLU A 107 10.73 0.82 -10.19
CA GLU A 107 11.66 1.73 -10.88
C GLU A 107 11.47 1.66 -12.39
N GLN A 108 11.35 0.44 -12.93
CA GLN A 108 11.05 0.24 -14.35
C GLN A 108 9.72 0.89 -14.74
N GLY A 109 8.63 0.61 -14.00
CA GLY A 109 7.33 1.22 -14.24
C GLY A 109 7.37 2.75 -14.13
N SER A 110 8.06 3.29 -13.12
CA SER A 110 8.18 4.74 -12.90
C SER A 110 8.94 5.42 -14.02
N SER A 111 9.99 4.81 -14.56
CA SER A 111 10.74 5.36 -15.70
C SER A 111 9.90 5.49 -16.97
N ILE A 112 8.97 4.54 -17.18
CA ILE A 112 8.04 4.58 -18.31
C ILE A 112 6.99 5.67 -18.11
N LEU A 113 6.45 5.80 -16.89
CA LEU A 113 5.42 6.78 -16.57
C LEU A 113 5.96 8.21 -16.40
N LEU A 114 7.23 8.40 -16.02
CA LEU A 114 7.84 9.73 -15.95
C LEU A 114 7.90 10.40 -17.33
N ASN A 115 7.96 9.60 -18.39
CA ASN A 115 7.93 10.04 -19.78
C ASN A 115 6.50 10.14 -20.35
N ALA A 116 5.47 9.84 -19.55
CA ALA A 116 4.06 9.92 -19.93
C ALA A 116 3.50 11.35 -19.89
N ASN A 117 2.33 11.55 -20.52
CA ASN A 117 1.63 12.83 -20.55
C ASN A 117 1.32 13.34 -19.12
N PRO A 118 1.36 14.67 -18.86
CA PRO A 118 0.93 15.28 -17.60
C PRO A 118 -0.37 14.75 -16.98
N ARG A 119 -1.33 14.27 -17.78
CA ARG A 119 -2.59 13.67 -17.31
C ARG A 119 -2.42 12.35 -16.54
N GLU A 120 -1.30 11.66 -16.68
CA GLU A 120 -1.04 10.35 -16.05
C GLU A 120 0.02 10.43 -14.94
N ARG A 121 0.45 11.64 -14.56
CA ARG A 121 1.40 11.86 -13.46
C ARG A 121 0.94 11.25 -12.14
N GLU A 122 -0.37 11.14 -11.92
CA GLU A 122 -0.94 10.45 -10.75
C GLU A 122 -0.42 9.02 -10.59
N LEU A 123 -0.25 8.28 -11.68
CA LEU A 123 0.24 6.90 -11.68
C LEU A 123 1.70 6.80 -11.24
N PHE A 124 2.51 7.83 -11.55
CA PHE A 124 3.88 7.94 -11.05
C PHE A 124 3.91 8.13 -9.52
N PHE A 125 3.01 8.97 -8.97
CA PHE A 125 2.92 9.15 -7.51
C PHE A 125 2.43 7.87 -6.82
N VAL A 126 1.50 7.14 -7.43
CA VAL A 126 1.08 5.82 -6.95
C VAL A 126 2.29 4.88 -6.83
N LEU A 127 3.07 4.72 -7.90
CA LEU A 127 4.26 3.87 -7.90
C LEU A 127 5.32 4.35 -6.89
N SER A 128 5.56 5.66 -6.82
CA SER A 128 6.52 6.24 -5.89
C SER A 128 6.17 5.95 -4.43
N GLY A 129 4.90 6.05 -4.04
CA GLY A 129 4.47 5.72 -2.68
C GLY A 129 4.60 4.23 -2.36
N ILE A 130 4.36 3.36 -3.35
CA ILE A 130 4.58 1.90 -3.21
C ILE A 130 6.07 1.60 -3.04
N LEU A 131 6.94 2.27 -3.79
CA LEU A 131 8.39 2.09 -3.68
C LEU A 131 8.89 2.38 -2.27
N GLN A 132 8.47 3.50 -1.69
CA GLN A 132 8.87 3.86 -0.34
C GLN A 132 8.34 2.87 0.70
N THR A 133 7.12 2.36 0.50
CA THR A 133 6.56 1.29 1.34
C THR A 133 7.35 -0.01 1.23
N ALA A 134 7.79 -0.38 0.03
CA ALA A 134 8.60 -1.57 -0.23
C ALA A 134 9.99 -1.47 0.41
N ARG A 135 10.65 -0.32 0.25
CA ARG A 135 11.95 -0.01 0.88
C ARG A 135 11.85 -0.06 2.40
N ALA A 136 10.79 0.52 2.97
CA ALA A 136 10.54 0.48 4.40
C ALA A 136 10.37 -0.97 4.89
N ALA A 137 9.57 -1.77 4.19
CA ALA A 137 9.35 -3.18 4.52
C ALA A 137 10.64 -4.02 4.41
N LYS A 138 11.49 -3.77 3.40
CA LYS A 138 12.81 -4.40 3.22
C LYS A 138 13.75 -4.11 4.38
N LEU A 139 13.82 -2.86 4.83
CA LEU A 139 14.65 -2.44 5.97
C LEU A 139 14.11 -2.95 7.31
N ASN A 140 12.79 -3.14 7.41
CA ASN A 140 12.12 -3.63 8.63
C ASN A 140 12.36 -5.12 8.94
N LYS A 141 13.46 -5.71 8.45
CA LYS A 141 13.73 -7.15 8.51
C LYS A 141 13.98 -7.73 9.91
N ARG A 142 13.97 -6.94 11.01
CA ARG A 142 14.53 -7.40 12.29
C ARG A 142 13.83 -6.94 13.58
N GLY A 143 12.63 -6.36 13.50
CA GLY A 143 11.86 -6.02 14.72
C GLY A 143 12.56 -5.00 15.64
N ARG A 144 13.44 -4.17 15.07
CA ARG A 144 14.07 -3.04 15.76
C ARG A 144 13.65 -1.77 15.06
N PHE A 145 13.27 -0.77 15.86
CA PHE A 145 12.99 0.58 15.39
C PHE A 145 14.16 1.08 14.56
N GLN A 146 13.84 1.67 13.40
CA GLN A 146 14.79 2.30 12.52
C GLN A 146 14.20 3.63 12.04
N GLN A 147 14.91 4.73 12.31
CA GLN A 147 14.47 6.05 11.89
C GLN A 147 14.31 6.11 10.36
N ASP A 148 15.19 5.44 9.61
CA ASP A 148 15.11 5.30 8.15
C ASP A 148 13.79 4.67 7.69
N VAL A 149 13.25 3.67 8.42
CA VAL A 149 11.95 3.05 8.11
C VAL A 149 10.82 4.05 8.33
N VAL A 150 10.88 4.84 9.41
CA VAL A 150 9.92 5.91 9.67
C VAL A 150 9.97 6.97 8.58
N ASP A 151 11.17 7.37 8.15
CA ASP A 151 11.34 8.40 7.14
C ASP A 151 10.82 7.96 5.77
N LEU A 152 11.03 6.70 5.39
CA LEU A 152 10.42 6.12 4.19
C LEU A 152 8.89 6.11 4.24
N TYR A 153 8.28 5.73 5.38
CA TYR A 153 6.82 5.82 5.50
C TYR A 153 6.31 7.27 5.53
N ARG A 154 7.10 8.24 6.03
CA ARG A 154 6.75 9.67 5.94
C ARG A 154 6.79 10.16 4.49
N GLU A 155 7.81 9.77 3.73
CA GLU A 155 7.90 10.06 2.30
C GLU A 155 6.74 9.44 1.53
N ALA A 156 6.34 8.21 1.86
CA ALA A 156 5.15 7.57 1.29
C ALA A 156 3.89 8.38 1.59
N ALA A 157 3.65 8.76 2.86
CA ALA A 157 2.50 9.56 3.25
C ALA A 157 2.46 10.92 2.52
N ALA A 158 3.60 11.62 2.43
CA ALA A 158 3.71 12.89 1.73
C ALA A 158 3.46 12.76 0.21
N THR A 159 3.87 11.63 -0.38
CA THR A 159 3.60 11.29 -1.78
C THR A 159 2.09 11.15 -2.02
N PHE A 160 1.39 10.43 -1.15
CA PHE A 160 -0.08 10.27 -1.25
C PHE A 160 -0.85 11.54 -0.92
N GLU A 161 -0.36 12.34 0.02
CA GLU A 161 -0.90 13.68 0.29
C GLU A 161 -0.79 14.59 -0.95
N THR A 162 0.34 14.52 -1.66
CA THR A 162 0.54 15.26 -2.91
C THR A 162 -0.44 14.77 -3.97
N LEU A 163 -0.56 13.46 -4.14
CA LEU A 163 -1.48 12.83 -5.10
C LEU A 163 -2.93 13.31 -4.90
N ARG A 164 -3.46 13.28 -3.67
CA ARG A 164 -4.84 13.72 -3.40
C ARG A 164 -5.09 15.22 -3.59
N LYS A 165 -4.03 16.04 -3.68
CA LYS A 165 -4.10 17.48 -3.91
C LYS A 165 -3.84 17.87 -5.37
N MET A 166 -3.58 16.90 -6.25
CA MET A 166 -3.29 17.18 -7.66
C MET A 166 -4.51 17.76 -8.38
N PRO A 167 -4.34 18.78 -9.25
CA PRO A 167 -5.42 19.28 -10.09
C PRO A 167 -6.00 18.15 -10.96
N GLY A 168 -7.32 17.98 -10.95
CA GLY A 168 -8.03 16.96 -11.72
C GLY A 168 -8.38 15.68 -10.95
N VAL A 169 -7.90 15.51 -9.71
CA VAL A 169 -8.37 14.43 -8.83
C VAL A 169 -9.72 14.82 -8.25
N GLU A 170 -10.79 14.17 -8.73
CA GLU A 170 -12.17 14.42 -8.29
C GLU A 170 -12.45 13.86 -6.88
N GLN A 171 -13.41 14.45 -6.16
CA GLN A 171 -13.71 14.13 -4.76
C GLN A 171 -14.26 12.72 -4.52
N ASP A 172 -14.76 12.04 -5.55
CA ASP A 172 -15.26 10.67 -5.49
C ASP A 172 -14.44 9.71 -6.39
N SER A 173 -13.30 10.20 -6.91
CA SER A 173 -12.42 9.42 -7.75
C SER A 173 -11.75 8.27 -6.99
N ASP A 174 -11.54 7.16 -7.68
CA ASP A 174 -10.81 6.02 -7.14
C ASP A 174 -9.34 6.37 -6.79
N VAL A 175 -8.77 7.38 -7.45
CA VAL A 175 -7.44 7.92 -7.15
C VAL A 175 -7.39 8.58 -5.77
N LEU A 176 -8.38 9.42 -5.45
CA LEU A 176 -8.47 10.06 -4.13
C LEU A 176 -8.64 9.02 -3.02
N VAL A 177 -9.52 8.06 -3.27
CA VAL A 177 -9.73 6.90 -2.41
C VAL A 177 -8.42 6.20 -2.08
N TYR A 178 -7.66 5.87 -3.11
CA TYR A 178 -6.39 5.20 -2.96
C TYR A 178 -5.40 6.02 -2.14
N ALA A 179 -5.26 7.29 -2.50
CA ALA A 179 -4.34 8.19 -1.84
C ALA A 179 -4.65 8.28 -0.34
N LEU A 180 -5.92 8.44 0.03
CA LEU A 180 -6.33 8.49 1.43
C LEU A 180 -6.08 7.17 2.17
N GLU A 181 -6.39 6.03 1.58
CA GLU A 181 -6.12 4.74 2.25
C GLU A 181 -4.61 4.48 2.42
N ALA A 182 -3.83 4.73 1.38
CA ALA A 182 -2.39 4.51 1.40
C ALA A 182 -1.68 5.50 2.35
N GLU A 183 -2.17 6.74 2.43
CA GLU A 183 -1.76 7.74 3.44
C GLU A 183 -2.09 7.23 4.86
N ALA A 184 -3.31 6.76 5.11
CA ALA A 184 -3.72 6.23 6.41
C ALA A 184 -2.88 5.02 6.84
N ILE A 185 -2.58 4.10 5.91
CA ILE A 185 -1.70 2.95 6.14
C ILE A 185 -0.28 3.40 6.46
N SER A 186 0.24 4.39 5.74
CA SER A 186 1.58 4.94 5.97
C SER A 186 1.70 5.52 7.38
N TYR A 187 0.71 6.31 7.83
CA TYR A 187 0.66 6.79 9.21
C TYR A 187 0.53 5.66 10.24
N GLY A 188 -0.31 4.65 9.97
CA GLY A 188 -0.43 3.47 10.83
C GLY A 188 0.90 2.71 10.99
N ASN A 189 1.65 2.56 9.90
CA ASN A 189 2.97 1.92 9.91
C ASN A 189 3.99 2.74 10.73
N ILE A 190 4.04 4.06 10.55
CA ILE A 190 4.90 4.94 11.37
C ILE A 190 4.57 4.78 12.85
N ALA A 191 3.28 4.82 13.21
CA ALA A 191 2.87 4.66 14.60
C ALA A 191 3.31 3.30 15.16
N THR A 192 3.23 2.25 14.35
CA THR A 192 3.64 0.91 14.79
C THR A 192 5.15 0.83 15.04
N GLU A 193 5.98 1.53 14.27
CA GLU A 193 7.41 1.65 14.54
C GLU A 193 7.66 2.35 15.88
N TYR A 194 6.95 3.44 16.18
CA TYR A 194 7.08 4.12 17.46
C TYR A 194 6.54 3.29 18.66
N VAL A 195 5.51 2.46 18.45
CA VAL A 195 5.07 1.48 19.47
C VAL A 195 6.13 0.41 19.70
N ALA A 196 6.80 -0.06 18.64
CA ALA A 196 7.90 -1.02 18.75
C ALA A 196 9.10 -0.40 19.48
N ASP A 197 9.43 0.85 19.17
CA ASP A 197 10.46 1.62 19.88
C ASP A 197 10.14 1.74 21.38
N PHE A 198 8.90 2.09 21.72
CA PHE A 198 8.46 2.11 23.11
C PHE A 198 8.60 0.75 23.81
N ALA A 199 8.27 -0.35 23.12
CA ALA A 199 8.37 -1.69 23.70
C ALA A 199 9.81 -2.04 24.12
N VAL A 200 10.80 -1.52 23.39
CA VAL A 200 12.23 -1.74 23.66
C VAL A 200 12.78 -0.70 24.65
N ASN A 201 12.56 0.58 24.37
CA ASN A 201 13.24 1.70 25.05
C ASN A 201 12.41 2.32 26.17
N ARG A 202 11.11 1.99 26.27
CA ARG A 202 10.18 2.50 27.30
C ARG A 202 10.08 4.04 27.38
N GLY A 203 10.46 4.75 26.33
CA GLY A 203 10.43 6.22 26.27
C GLY A 203 9.02 6.76 26.08
N ALA A 204 8.59 7.69 26.93
CA ALA A 204 7.29 8.36 26.81
C ALA A 204 7.15 9.14 25.48
N SER A 205 8.26 9.69 24.96
CA SER A 205 8.30 10.39 23.67
C SER A 205 7.93 9.49 22.49
N SER A 206 8.23 8.19 22.55
CA SER A 206 7.86 7.21 21.52
C SER A 206 6.34 6.98 21.52
N LEU A 207 5.70 6.95 22.70
CA LEU A 207 4.24 6.89 22.78
C LEU A 207 3.57 8.17 22.27
N ASP A 208 4.16 9.34 22.52
CA ASP A 208 3.65 10.61 21.97
C ASP A 208 3.62 10.59 20.45
N LYS A 209 4.71 10.12 19.84
CA LYS A 209 4.79 9.98 18.38
C LYS A 209 3.82 8.93 17.86
N ALA A 210 3.70 7.77 18.52
CA ALA A 210 2.72 6.76 18.15
C ALA A 210 1.28 7.31 18.18
N ILE A 211 0.91 8.06 19.23
CA ILE A 211 -0.39 8.70 19.38
C ILE A 211 -0.63 9.72 18.25
N GLU A 212 0.35 10.58 17.97
CA GLU A 212 0.29 11.59 16.90
C GLU A 212 -0.06 10.92 15.55
N TYR A 213 0.66 9.86 15.19
CA TYR A 213 0.45 9.18 13.91
C TYR A 213 -0.82 8.33 13.87
N LEU A 214 -1.24 7.71 14.99
CA LEU A 214 -2.53 7.01 15.08
C LEU A 214 -3.71 7.98 14.92
N GLN A 215 -3.60 9.21 15.43
CA GLN A 215 -4.61 10.25 15.22
C GLN A 215 -4.70 10.65 13.75
N LYS A 216 -3.56 10.82 13.06
CA LYS A 216 -3.54 11.09 11.62
C LYS A 216 -4.16 9.94 10.83
N ALA A 217 -3.73 8.70 11.08
CA ALA A 217 -4.27 7.50 10.41
C ALA A 217 -5.79 7.38 10.59
N LYS A 218 -6.28 7.57 11.83
CA LYS A 218 -7.72 7.58 12.15
C LYS A 218 -8.45 8.68 11.39
N ALA A 219 -7.96 9.92 11.45
CA ALA A 219 -8.59 11.07 10.80
C ALA A 219 -8.69 10.88 9.28
N THR A 220 -7.65 10.32 8.65
CA THR A 220 -7.67 10.00 7.22
C THR A 220 -8.72 8.94 6.88
N CYS A 221 -8.87 7.89 7.70
CA CYS A 221 -9.95 6.90 7.51
C CYS A 221 -11.34 7.52 7.67
N GLU A 222 -11.54 8.41 8.66
CA GLU A 222 -12.82 9.12 8.86
C GLU A 222 -13.15 10.03 7.69
N GLN A 223 -12.15 10.76 7.17
CA GLN A 223 -12.30 11.57 5.97
C GLN A 223 -12.73 10.72 4.77
N LEU A 224 -12.10 9.56 4.56
CA LEU A 224 -12.45 8.67 3.46
C LEU A 224 -13.88 8.13 3.56
N LEU A 225 -14.32 7.72 4.74
CA LEU A 225 -15.69 7.24 4.96
C LEU A 225 -16.73 8.37 4.77
N ALA A 226 -16.38 9.60 5.15
CA ALA A 226 -17.25 10.76 4.95
C ALA A 226 -17.38 11.17 3.48
N LEU A 227 -16.32 10.99 2.69
CA LEU A 227 -16.33 11.33 1.26
C LEU A 227 -17.21 10.38 0.43
N ILE A 228 -17.37 9.12 0.85
CA ILE A 228 -18.06 8.11 0.07
C ILE A 228 -18.98 7.25 0.96
N PRO A 229 -20.06 7.84 1.50
CA PRO A 229 -20.92 7.17 2.48
C PRO A 229 -21.69 5.97 1.90
N ASP A 230 -21.96 5.95 0.60
CA ASP A 230 -22.77 4.91 -0.05
C ASP A 230 -21.97 3.68 -0.53
N LYS A 231 -20.64 3.76 -0.60
CA LYS A 231 -19.81 2.61 -0.95
C LYS A 231 -19.49 1.87 0.36
N ASN A 232 -20.11 0.72 0.59
CA ASN A 232 -19.74 -0.17 1.69
C ASN A 232 -18.22 -0.43 1.67
N ARG A 233 -17.48 0.13 2.64
CA ARG A 233 -16.01 0.07 2.74
C ARG A 233 -15.56 -0.75 3.94
N PRO A 234 -15.74 -2.08 3.92
CA PRO A 234 -15.43 -2.93 5.07
C PRO A 234 -13.95 -2.85 5.46
N TYR A 235 -13.04 -2.64 4.50
CA TYR A 235 -11.62 -2.51 4.77
C TYR A 235 -11.26 -1.19 5.45
N THR A 236 -11.74 -0.05 4.94
CA THR A 236 -11.54 1.25 5.60
C THR A 236 -12.14 1.24 7.01
N GLN A 237 -13.32 0.65 7.19
CA GLN A 237 -13.94 0.49 8.51
C GLN A 237 -13.10 -0.40 9.43
N TYR A 238 -12.53 -1.49 8.91
CA TYR A 238 -11.59 -2.32 9.66
C TYR A 238 -10.37 -1.51 10.11
N LEU A 239 -9.74 -0.74 9.21
CA LEU A 239 -8.59 0.11 9.55
C LEU A 239 -8.96 1.14 10.62
N LEU A 240 -10.09 1.83 10.47
CA LEU A 240 -10.58 2.80 11.46
C LEU A 240 -10.74 2.16 12.84
N ASN A 241 -11.34 0.97 12.91
CA ASN A 241 -11.52 0.23 14.15
C ASN A 241 -10.17 -0.19 14.77
N GLN A 242 -9.22 -0.65 13.95
CA GLN A 242 -7.86 -0.99 14.40
C GLN A 242 -7.13 0.23 14.96
N TYR A 243 -7.07 1.33 14.21
CA TYR A 243 -6.36 2.54 14.64
C TYR A 243 -6.98 3.17 15.87
N THR A 244 -8.32 3.15 15.99
CA THR A 244 -9.01 3.60 17.21
C THR A 244 -8.63 2.75 18.41
N ARG A 245 -8.58 1.42 18.26
CA ARG A 245 -8.16 0.51 19.33
C ARG A 245 -6.73 0.78 19.75
N GLU A 246 -5.80 0.82 18.80
CA GLU A 246 -4.37 1.05 19.08
C GLU A 246 -4.13 2.43 19.69
N LEU A 247 -4.84 3.47 19.25
CA LEU A 247 -4.78 4.82 19.83
C LEU A 247 -5.17 4.81 21.31
N ASN A 248 -6.28 4.13 21.64
CA ASN A 248 -6.75 4.01 23.02
C ASN A 248 -5.80 3.19 23.90
N LEU A 249 -5.10 2.20 23.33
CA LEU A 249 -4.06 1.45 24.04
C LEU A 249 -2.81 2.29 24.28
N ALA A 250 -2.35 3.05 23.28
CA ALA A 250 -1.18 3.92 23.40
C ALA A 250 -1.40 5.02 24.45
N LYS A 251 -2.59 5.66 24.47
CA LYS A 251 -2.98 6.64 25.49
C LYS A 251 -2.95 6.06 26.90
N ARG A 252 -3.60 4.91 27.12
CA ARG A 252 -3.59 4.23 28.42
C ARG A 252 -2.20 3.85 28.89
N ARG A 253 -1.34 3.37 27.98
CA ARG A 253 0.07 3.08 28.30
C ARG A 253 0.81 4.35 28.72
N LYS A 254 0.57 5.48 28.05
CA LYS A 254 1.19 6.76 28.41
C LYS A 254 0.73 7.23 29.79
N GLU A 255 -0.56 7.16 30.07
CA GLU A 255 -1.13 7.51 31.38
C GLU A 255 -0.51 6.66 32.50
N SER A 256 -0.25 5.37 32.27
CA SER A 256 0.40 4.51 33.27
C SER A 256 1.87 4.81 33.55
N LEU A 257 2.52 5.67 32.74
CA LEU A 257 3.90 6.12 32.95
C LEU A 257 3.98 7.47 33.68
N SER A 258 2.84 8.17 33.83
CA SER A 258 2.73 9.48 34.51
C SER A 258 2.37 9.28 35.97
#